data_AF-A0A940HY17-F1
#
_entry.id   AF-A0A940HY17-F1
#
_cell.length_a   1.000
_cell.length_b   1.000
_cell.length_c   1.000
_cell.angle_alpha   90.00
_cell.angle_beta   90.00
_cell.angle_gamma   90.00
#
_symmetry.space_group_name_H-M   'P 1'
#
loop_
_entity.id
_entity.type
_entity.pdbx_description
1 polymer ?
#
loop_
_entity_poly.entity_id
_entity_poly.type
_entity_poly.pdbx_seq_one_letter_code
_entity_poly.pdbx_strand_id
1 'polypeptide(L)'
;LVLIGALFWALHIIYIGKIINQFDLPFFIALLQNLVVAALSFILVIIFEEINFSKIKLETVEILYAGVLSGGAAFALQLFGQRNISAAPAAIVMSLEGVFAAISAWIILNQFLGLNNIMGCILILGGVLLSQLAPIYEKNKL
;
A
#
# COMPACT_ATOMS: atom_id res chain seq x y z
N LEU A 1 13.74 -2.19 11.68
CA LEU A 1 12.30 -2.16 11.32
C LEU A 1 12.08 -2.17 9.81
N VAL A 2 12.61 -1.18 9.07
CA VAL A 2 12.35 -1.02 7.62
C VAL A 2 12.67 -2.26 6.77
N LEU A 3 13.84 -2.89 6.96
CA LEU A 3 14.22 -4.09 6.19
C LEU A 3 13.30 -5.29 6.44
N ILE A 4 12.98 -5.55 7.71
CA ILE A 4 12.09 -6.64 8.10
C ILE A 4 10.68 -6.38 7.54
N GLY A 5 10.17 -5.15 7.68
CA GLY A 5 8.87 -4.74 7.13
C GLY A 5 8.79 -4.89 5.61
N ALA A 6 9.83 -4.46 4.90
CA ALA A 6 9.92 -4.62 3.44
C ALA A 6 9.89 -6.10 3.01
N LEU A 7 10.55 -6.98 3.77
CA LEU A 7 10.52 -8.42 3.50
C LEU A 7 9.11 -9.01 3.68
N PHE A 8 8.42 -8.67 4.78
CA PHE A 8 7.03 -9.11 4.98
C PHE A 8 6.08 -8.55 3.93
N TRP A 9 6.27 -7.29 3.52
CA TRP A 9 5.46 -6.66 2.49
C TRP A 9 5.66 -7.31 1.12
N ALA A 10 6.91 -7.60 0.74
CA ALA A 10 7.20 -8.32 -0.49
C ALA A 10 6.59 -9.73 -0.49
N LEU A 11 6.70 -10.46 0.61
CA LEU A 11 6.06 -11.77 0.77
C LEU A 11 4.53 -11.65 0.65
N HIS A 12 3.91 -10.66 1.29
CA HIS A 12 2.47 -10.42 1.22
C HIS A 12 2.02 -10.22 -0.24
N ILE A 13 2.68 -9.35 -1.01
CA ILE A 13 2.35 -9.10 -2.42
C ILE A 13 2.47 -10.39 -3.26
N ILE A 14 3.52 -11.19 -3.03
CA ILE A 14 3.73 -12.45 -3.75
C ILE A 14 2.65 -13.48 -3.38
N TYR A 15 2.34 -13.62 -2.09
CA TYR A 15 1.33 -14.58 -1.63
C TYR A 15 -0.07 -14.20 -2.08
N ILE A 16 -0.46 -12.92 -2.00
CA ILE A 16 -1.74 -12.44 -2.51
C ILE A 16 -1.85 -12.71 -4.02
N GLY A 17 -0.81 -12.42 -4.79
CA GLY A 17 -0.79 -12.74 -6.22
C GLY A 17 -0.99 -14.24 -6.51
N LYS A 18 -0.48 -15.14 -5.66
CA LYS A 18 -0.73 -16.59 -5.79
C LYS A 18 -2.15 -16.98 -5.39
N ILE A 19 -2.67 -16.43 -4.29
CA ILE A 19 -3.99 -16.77 -3.75
C ILE A 19 -5.10 -16.29 -4.69
N ILE A 20 -5.00 -15.08 -5.25
CA ILE A 20 -6.02 -14.57 -6.18
C ILE A 20 -6.09 -15.42 -7.45
N ASN A 21 -4.96 -15.92 -7.95
CA ASN A 21 -4.94 -16.82 -9.10
C ASN A 21 -5.62 -18.18 -8.81
N GLN A 22 -5.67 -18.60 -7.54
CA GLN A 22 -6.33 -19.83 -7.12
C GLN A 22 -7.80 -19.62 -6.75
N PHE A 23 -8.13 -18.45 -6.18
CA PHE A 23 -9.46 -18.09 -5.69
C PHE A 23 -9.94 -16.81 -6.37
N ASP A 24 -10.95 -16.93 -7.23
CA ASP A 24 -11.44 -15.83 -8.07
C ASP A 24 -12.36 -14.82 -7.32
N LEU A 25 -12.08 -14.60 -6.03
CA LEU A 25 -12.89 -13.80 -5.10
C LEU A 25 -12.03 -12.71 -4.42
N PRO A 26 -11.51 -11.71 -5.17
CA PRO A 26 -10.56 -10.72 -4.66
C PRO A 26 -11.14 -9.87 -3.51
N PHE A 27 -12.41 -9.49 -3.58
CA PHE A 27 -13.06 -8.71 -2.52
C PHE A 27 -13.20 -9.50 -1.21
N PHE A 28 -13.45 -10.81 -1.29
CA PHE A 28 -13.57 -11.64 -0.10
C PHE A 28 -12.22 -11.79 0.60
N ILE A 29 -11.13 -11.99 -0.17
CA ILE A 29 -9.77 -12.05 0.37
C ILE A 29 -9.39 -10.70 1.00
N ALA A 30 -9.73 -9.58 0.36
CA ALA A 30 -9.47 -8.23 0.90
C ALA A 30 -10.21 -7.98 2.22
N LEU A 31 -11.46 -8.43 2.32
CA LEU A 31 -12.24 -8.33 3.55
C LEU A 31 -11.61 -9.21 4.66
N LEU A 32 -11.27 -10.45 4.33
CA LEU A 32 -10.76 -11.41 5.30
C LEU A 32 -9.41 -10.98 5.87
N GLN A 33 -8.47 -10.51 5.04
CA GLN A 33 -7.19 -10.00 5.54
C GLN A 33 -7.37 -8.78 6.46
N ASN A 34 -8.27 -7.85 6.09
CA ASN A 34 -8.51 -6.66 6.89
C ASN A 34 -9.19 -7.00 8.22
N LEU A 35 -10.10 -7.97 8.24
CA LEU A 35 -10.73 -8.47 9.46
C LEU A 35 -9.71 -9.16 10.38
N VAL A 36 -8.83 -9.99 9.83
CA VAL A 36 -7.78 -10.67 10.61
C VAL A 36 -6.83 -9.64 11.23
N VAL A 37 -6.38 -8.67 10.44
CA VAL A 37 -5.52 -7.58 10.93
C VAL A 37 -6.25 -6.76 12.00
N ALA A 38 -7.50 -6.37 11.77
CA ALA A 38 -8.29 -5.61 12.74
C ALA A 38 -8.44 -6.37 14.08
N ALA A 39 -8.73 -7.66 14.05
CA ALA A 39 -8.86 -8.49 15.24
C ALA A 39 -7.54 -8.61 16.01
N LEU A 40 -6.43 -8.85 15.31
CA LEU A 40 -5.10 -8.94 15.92
C LEU A 40 -4.65 -7.59 16.51
N SER A 41 -4.86 -6.50 15.77
CA SER A 41 -4.57 -5.14 16.23
C SER A 41 -5.41 -4.77 17.45
N PHE A 42 -6.68 -5.18 17.52
CA PHE A 42 -7.53 -4.92 18.68
C PHE A 42 -7.01 -5.61 19.96
N ILE A 43 -6.49 -6.84 19.85
CA ILE A 43 -5.86 -7.54 20.97
C ILE A 43 -4.62 -6.77 21.46
N LEU A 44 -3.80 -6.27 20.53
CA LEU A 44 -2.60 -5.50 20.86
C LEU A 44 -2.93 -4.17 21.56
N VAL A 45 -3.97 -3.46 21.11
CA VAL A 45 -4.43 -2.21 21.74
C VAL A 45 -4.77 -2.43 23.22
N ILE A 46 -5.48 -3.52 23.55
CA ILE A 46 -5.86 -3.82 24.95
C ILE A 46 -4.63 -4.07 25.84
N ILE A 47 -3.56 -4.64 25.28
CA ILE A 47 -2.36 -5.02 26.03
C ILE A 47 -1.39 -3.84 26.20
N PHE A 48 -1.25 -3.00 25.17
CA PHE A 48 -0.17 -2.01 25.08
C PHE A 48 -0.62 -0.54 25.16
N GLU A 49 -1.90 -0.22 24.93
CA GLU A 49 -2.38 1.16 24.85
C GLU A 49 -3.44 1.50 25.91
N GLU A 50 -3.44 2.77 26.35
CA GLU A 50 -4.50 3.31 27.21
C GLU A 50 -5.67 3.81 26.36
N ILE A 51 -6.84 3.19 26.51
CA ILE A 51 -8.04 3.53 25.73
C ILE A 51 -8.67 4.81 26.29
N ASN A 52 -8.46 5.93 25.59
CA ASN A 52 -9.11 7.20 25.92
C ASN A 52 -10.29 7.49 24.98
N PHE A 53 -11.51 7.25 25.46
CA PHE A 53 -12.74 7.45 24.69
C PHE A 53 -12.98 8.90 24.24
N SER A 54 -12.44 9.90 24.95
CA SER A 54 -12.60 11.31 24.57
C SER A 54 -11.79 11.64 23.31
N LYS A 55 -10.56 11.10 23.20
CA LYS A 55 -9.73 11.25 22.01
C LYS A 55 -10.33 10.53 20.80
N ILE A 56 -10.84 9.32 21.00
CA ILE A 56 -11.49 8.54 19.93
C ILE A 56 -12.68 9.30 19.33
N LYS A 57 -13.50 9.95 20.17
CA LYS A 57 -14.64 10.76 19.70
C LYS A 57 -14.22 12.00 18.92
N LEU A 58 -13.11 12.63 19.29
CA LEU A 58 -12.58 13.79 18.58
C LEU A 58 -12.04 13.41 17.21
N GLU A 59 -11.29 12.30 17.12
CA GLU A 59 -10.59 11.85 15.90
C GLU A 59 -11.41 10.82 15.09
N THR A 60 -12.73 10.75 15.30
CA THR A 60 -13.57 9.71 14.68
C THR A 60 -13.57 9.82 13.15
N VAL A 61 -13.51 11.03 12.61
CA VAL A 61 -13.53 11.26 11.15
C VAL A 61 -12.25 10.74 10.52
N GLU A 62 -11.11 11.00 11.13
CA GLU A 62 -9.77 10.60 10.71
C GLU A 62 -9.61 9.07 10.80
N ILE A 63 -10.13 8.46 11.87
CA ILE A 63 -10.15 7.00 12.04
C ILE A 63 -11.01 6.34 10.95
N LEU A 64 -12.20 6.89 10.67
CA LEU A 64 -13.07 6.39 9.61
C LEU A 64 -12.43 6.57 8.23
N TYR A 65 -11.81 7.72 7.98
CA TYR A 65 -11.08 7.99 6.75
C TYR A 65 -9.97 6.97 6.53
N ALA A 66 -9.11 6.76 7.54
CA ALA A 66 -8.03 5.79 7.48
C ALA A 66 -8.55 4.35 7.31
N GLY A 67 -9.56 3.95 8.07
CA GLY A 67 -10.11 2.59 8.01
C GLY A 67 -10.81 2.30 6.68
N VAL A 68 -11.72 3.17 6.24
CA VAL A 68 -12.56 2.93 5.05
C VAL A 68 -11.76 3.12 3.76
N LEU A 69 -10.99 4.21 3.64
CA LEU A 69 -10.29 4.51 2.39
C LEU A 69 -8.93 3.80 2.32
N SER A 70 -8.10 3.90 3.37
CA SER A 70 -6.78 3.26 3.35
C SER A 70 -6.85 1.75 3.63
N GLY A 71 -7.70 1.30 4.54
CA GLY A 71 -7.86 -0.12 4.84
C GLY A 71 -8.80 -0.84 3.86
N GLY A 72 -10.01 -0.34 3.69
CA GLY A 72 -11.03 -0.97 2.85
C GLY A 72 -10.78 -0.80 1.35
N ALA A 73 -10.94 0.44 0.87
CA ALA A 73 -10.93 0.74 -0.55
C ALA A 73 -9.56 0.48 -1.20
N ALA A 74 -8.46 0.94 -0.59
CA ALA A 74 -7.13 0.78 -1.16
C ALA A 74 -6.72 -0.70 -1.29
N PHE A 75 -6.92 -1.53 -0.26
CA PHE A 75 -6.60 -2.95 -0.36
C PHE A 75 -7.54 -3.73 -1.30
N ALA A 76 -8.81 -3.32 -1.42
CA ALA A 76 -9.71 -3.89 -2.41
C ALA A 76 -9.23 -3.58 -3.84
N LEU A 77 -8.86 -2.32 -4.11
CA LEU A 77 -8.28 -1.90 -5.39
C LEU A 77 -6.93 -2.57 -5.66
N GLN A 78 -6.09 -2.74 -4.65
CA GLN A 78 -4.83 -3.47 -4.73
C GLN A 78 -5.08 -4.92 -5.18
N LEU A 79 -6.00 -5.64 -4.54
CA LEU A 79 -6.31 -7.02 -4.92
C LEU A 79 -6.93 -7.10 -6.32
N PHE A 80 -7.82 -6.16 -6.65
CA PHE A 80 -8.39 -6.09 -8.00
C PHE A 80 -7.31 -5.85 -9.07
N GLY A 81 -6.35 -4.98 -8.80
CA GLY A 81 -5.19 -4.74 -9.67
C GLY A 81 -4.32 -5.99 -9.80
N GLN A 82 -3.93 -6.59 -8.66
CA GLN A 82 -3.08 -7.79 -8.60
C GLN A 82 -3.71 -9.04 -9.24
N ARG A 83 -5.02 -9.07 -9.46
CA ARG A 83 -5.68 -10.11 -10.26
C ARG A 83 -5.29 -10.07 -11.73
N ASN A 84 -5.01 -8.89 -12.27
CA ASN A 84 -4.83 -8.67 -13.71
C ASN A 84 -3.35 -8.57 -14.14
N ILE A 85 -2.42 -8.47 -13.19
CA ILE A 85 -0.99 -8.33 -13.44
C ILE A 85 -0.18 -9.27 -12.55
N SER A 86 1.03 -9.63 -12.98
CA SER A 86 1.91 -10.46 -12.15
C SER A 86 2.44 -9.69 -10.92
N ALA A 87 2.91 -10.42 -9.92
CA ALA A 87 3.33 -9.83 -8.63
C ALA A 87 4.49 -8.81 -8.77
N ALA A 88 5.39 -9.00 -9.73
CA ALA A 88 6.54 -8.11 -9.95
C ALA A 88 6.14 -6.69 -10.41
N PRO A 89 5.38 -6.51 -11.50
CA PRO A 89 4.88 -5.19 -11.89
C PRO A 89 3.91 -4.60 -10.85
N ALA A 90 3.12 -5.42 -10.17
CA ALA A 90 2.28 -4.94 -9.07
C ALA A 90 3.11 -4.33 -7.93
N ALA A 91 4.17 -5.01 -7.48
CA ALA A 91 5.04 -4.52 -6.43
C ALA A 91 5.68 -3.18 -6.79
N ILE A 92 6.09 -3.01 -8.04
CA ILE A 92 6.68 -1.77 -8.54
C ILE A 92 5.67 -0.61 -8.51
N VAL A 93 4.42 -0.84 -8.92
CA VAL A 93 3.36 0.17 -8.83
C VAL A 93 3.05 0.50 -7.37
N MET A 94 3.01 -0.49 -6.48
CA MET A 94 2.78 -0.25 -5.05
C MET A 94 3.93 0.55 -4.41
N SER A 95 5.17 0.36 -4.84
CA SER A 95 6.30 1.17 -4.38
C SER A 95 6.19 2.65 -4.77
N LEU A 96 5.37 3.01 -5.76
CA LEU A 96 5.10 4.42 -6.11
C LEU A 96 4.19 5.14 -5.13
N GLU A 97 3.44 4.41 -4.30
CA GLU A 97 2.53 4.99 -3.30
C GLU A 97 3.25 6.03 -2.42
N GLY A 98 4.49 5.75 -2.02
CA GLY A 98 5.31 6.67 -1.23
C GLY A 98 5.62 8.00 -1.95
N VAL A 99 5.80 7.98 -3.27
CA VAL A 99 6.02 9.21 -4.05
C VAL A 99 4.74 10.04 -4.12
N PHE A 100 3.60 9.40 -4.39
CA PHE A 100 2.31 10.09 -4.37
C PHE A 100 1.97 10.63 -2.98
N ALA A 101 2.26 9.87 -1.92
CA ALA A 101 2.09 10.30 -0.54
C ALA A 101 2.94 11.54 -0.21
N ALA A 102 4.21 11.57 -0.64
CA ALA A 102 5.09 12.73 -0.44
C ALA A 102 4.59 13.98 -1.18
N ILE A 103 4.15 13.83 -2.44
CA ILE A 103 3.59 14.94 -3.23
C ILE A 103 2.27 15.43 -2.60
N SER A 104 1.41 14.50 -2.17
CA SER A 104 0.12 14.82 -1.54
C SER A 104 0.34 15.53 -0.20
N ALA A 105 1.32 15.10 0.59
CA ALA A 105 1.69 15.75 1.84
C ALA A 105 2.21 17.18 1.63
N TRP A 106 2.98 17.41 0.56
CA TRP A 106 3.42 18.75 0.20
C TRP A 106 2.24 19.67 -0.13
N ILE A 107 1.29 19.19 -0.94
CA ILE A 107 0.15 19.99 -1.41
C ILE A 107 -0.89 20.19 -0.29
N ILE A 108 -1.24 19.12 0.43
CA ILE A 108 -2.37 19.12 1.39
C ILE A 108 -1.92 19.60 2.78
N LEU A 109 -0.75 19.15 3.27
CA LEU A 109 -0.24 19.54 4.59
C LEU A 109 0.71 20.75 4.54
N ASN A 110 0.92 21.35 3.35
CA ASN A 110 1.82 22.48 3.10
C ASN A 110 3.26 22.22 3.63
N GLN A 111 3.70 20.96 3.65
CA GLN A 111 5.03 20.56 4.12
C GLN A 111 6.06 20.85 3.03
N PHE A 112 7.02 21.74 3.31
CA PHE A 112 8.03 22.12 2.32
C PHE A 112 8.87 20.91 1.87
N LEU A 113 8.70 20.51 0.61
CA LEU A 113 9.57 19.54 -0.04
C LEU A 113 10.85 20.24 -0.48
N GLY A 114 11.99 19.89 0.15
CA GLY A 114 13.30 20.38 -0.29
C GLY A 114 13.66 19.87 -1.69
N LEU A 115 14.52 20.61 -2.39
CA LEU A 115 15.03 20.25 -3.73
C LEU A 115 15.57 18.81 -3.81
N ASN A 116 16.26 18.34 -2.76
CA ASN A 116 16.78 16.98 -2.68
C ASN A 116 15.66 15.91 -2.69
N ASN A 117 14.53 16.18 -2.01
CA ASN A 117 13.40 15.25 -1.96
C ASN A 117 12.66 15.20 -3.30
N ILE A 118 12.56 16.34 -4.00
CA ILE A 118 11.99 16.41 -5.34
C ILE A 118 12.83 15.59 -6.33
N MET A 119 14.16 15.76 -6.30
CA MET A 119 15.07 14.95 -7.10
C MET A 119 14.93 13.45 -6.79
N GLY A 120 14.82 13.09 -5.51
CA GLY A 120 14.57 11.71 -5.08
C GLY A 120 13.29 11.13 -5.66
N CYS A 121 12.18 11.88 -5.63
CA CYS A 121 10.90 11.48 -6.22
C CYS A 121 11.03 11.24 -7.73
N ILE A 122 11.72 12.14 -8.44
CA ILE A 122 11.95 12.00 -9.89
C ILE A 122 12.78 10.76 -10.22
N LEU A 123 13.84 10.50 -9.43
CA LEU A 123 14.69 9.31 -9.61
C LEU A 123 13.91 8.01 -9.39
N ILE A 124 13.08 7.95 -8.35
CA ILE A 124 12.22 6.77 -8.08
C ILE A 124 11.23 6.56 -9.22
N LEU A 125 10.52 7.61 -9.65
CA LEU A 125 9.58 7.55 -10.77
C LEU A 125 10.26 7.10 -12.06
N GLY A 126 11.43 7.68 -12.38
CA GLY A 126 12.22 7.31 -13.54
C GLY A 126 12.68 5.85 -13.50
N GLY A 127 13.20 5.39 -12.36
CA GLY A 127 13.62 4.00 -12.18
C GLY A 127 12.48 2.99 -12.34
N VAL A 128 11.31 3.31 -11.78
CA VAL A 128 10.10 2.49 -11.93
C VAL A 128 9.65 2.43 -13.39
N LEU A 129 9.55 3.57 -14.07
CA LEU A 129 9.17 3.62 -15.49
C LEU A 129 10.13 2.80 -16.35
N LEU A 130 11.44 2.95 -16.16
CA LEU A 130 12.45 2.16 -16.88
C LEU A 130 12.30 0.67 -16.63
N SER A 131 12.08 0.25 -15.37
CA SER A 131 11.90 -1.15 -15.01
C SER A 131 10.67 -1.79 -15.64
N GLN A 132 9.61 -1.02 -15.88
CA GLN A 132 8.40 -1.49 -16.55
C GLN A 132 8.52 -1.47 -18.09
N LEU A 133 9.18 -0.46 -18.66
CA LEU A 133 9.32 -0.28 -20.10
C LEU A 133 10.37 -1.21 -20.74
N ALA A 134 11.45 -1.52 -20.02
CA ALA A 134 12.52 -2.40 -20.49
C ALA A 134 12.04 -3.78 -20.98
N PRO A 135 11.24 -4.56 -20.20
CA PRO A 135 10.78 -5.87 -20.65
C PRO A 135 9.76 -5.80 -21.81
N ILE A 136 9.01 -4.70 -21.94
CA ILE A 136 8.07 -4.48 -23.07
C ILE A 136 8.85 -4.26 -24.37
N TYR A 137 9.93 -3.46 -24.31
CA TYR A 137 10.77 -3.18 -25.48
C TYR A 137 11.51 -4.43 -25.96
N GLU A 138 11.95 -5.29 -25.05
CA GLU A 138 12.62 -6.55 -25.38
C GLU A 138 11.66 -7.53 -26.08
N LYS A 139 10.38 -7.57 -25.65
CA LYS A 139 9.35 -8.40 -26.26
C LYS A 139 8.89 -7.93 -27.65
N ASN A 140 8.97 -6.63 -27.95
CA ASN A 140 8.66 -6.07 -29.28
C ASN A 140 9.81 -6.21 -30.29
N LYS A 141 11.00 -6.66 -29.85
CA LYS A 141 12.19 -6.83 -30.69
C LYS A 141 12.36 -8.28 -31.20
N LEU A 142 11.55 -9.21 -30.67
CA LEU A 142 11.40 -10.60 -31.11
C LEU A 142 10.17 -10.73 -32.02
#